data_AF-A0A8J8KN89-F1
#
_entry.id   AF-A0A8J8KN89-F1
#
_cell.length_a   1.000
_cell.length_b   1.000
_cell.length_c   1.000
_cell.angle_alpha   90.00
_cell.angle_beta   90.00
_cell.angle_gamma   90.00
#
_symmetry.space_group_name_H-M   'P 1'
#
loop_
_entity.id
_entity.type
_entity.pdbx_description
1 polymer ?
#
loop_
_entity_poly.entity_id
_entity_poly.type
_entity_poly.pdbx_seq_one_letter_code
_entity_poly.pdbx_strand_id
1 'polypeptide(L)'
;MAKILSVTVKSATVRLFDPLIRALLRVGVTANVVTVIGTLGVGVGALGFATRGHLVAAVVIVTLSALTDVIDGALARAQRKTGKFGALLDSTMDRIADGMVFASLAYFYRDETPTLVAVLICLVAG
;
A
#
# COMPACT_ATOMS: atom_id res chain seq x y z
N MET A 1 -14.56 6.74 -22.66
CA MET A 1 -13.47 7.66 -22.26
C MET A 1 -12.72 7.18 -21.01
N ALA A 2 -13.40 6.93 -19.86
CA ALA A 2 -12.76 6.48 -18.62
C ALA A 2 -11.92 5.18 -18.74
N LYS A 3 -12.34 4.25 -19.60
CA LYS A 3 -11.61 2.99 -19.86
C LYS A 3 -10.31 3.16 -20.66
N ILE A 4 -10.21 4.21 -21.48
CA ILE A 4 -8.98 4.54 -22.22
C ILE A 4 -8.01 5.28 -21.29
N LEU A 5 -8.53 6.18 -20.45
CA LEU A 5 -7.75 6.90 -19.45
C LEU A 5 -7.10 5.94 -18.43
N SER A 6 -7.84 4.92 -17.96
CA SER A 6 -7.30 3.94 -16.99
C SER A 6 -6.22 3.03 -17.59
N VAL A 7 -6.29 2.74 -18.89
CA VAL A 7 -5.27 1.94 -19.61
C VAL A 7 -4.01 2.77 -19.86
N THR A 8 -4.15 4.05 -20.22
CA THR A 8 -3.02 4.97 -20.42
C THR A 8 -2.32 5.31 -19.11
N VAL A 9 -3.06 5.55 -18.04
CA VAL A 9 -2.47 5.83 -16.71
C VAL A 9 -1.75 4.59 -16.17
N LYS A 10 -2.39 3.40 -16.20
CA LYS A 10 -1.72 2.16 -15.76
C LYS A 10 -0.44 1.87 -16.56
N SER A 11 -0.44 2.11 -17.86
CA SER A 11 0.76 1.88 -18.69
C SER A 11 1.84 2.95 -18.47
N ALA A 12 1.49 4.19 -18.17
CA ALA A 12 2.43 5.26 -17.84
C ALA A 12 3.12 5.02 -16.49
N THR A 13 2.37 4.61 -15.46
CA THR A 13 2.95 4.33 -14.12
C THR A 13 3.91 3.15 -14.18
N VAL A 14 3.57 2.09 -14.94
CA VAL A 14 4.48 0.95 -15.14
C VAL A 14 5.78 1.40 -15.83
N ARG A 15 5.69 2.24 -16.87
CA ARG A 15 6.88 2.78 -17.55
C ARG A 15 7.81 3.58 -16.65
N LEU A 16 7.27 4.29 -15.66
CA LEU A 16 8.07 5.01 -14.67
C LEU A 16 8.90 4.05 -13.81
N PHE A 17 8.32 2.92 -13.41
CA PHE A 17 8.95 1.92 -12.55
C PHE A 17 9.69 0.80 -13.32
N ASP A 18 9.64 0.78 -14.65
CA ASP A 18 10.34 -0.21 -15.50
C ASP A 18 11.83 -0.44 -15.17
N PRO A 19 12.68 0.57 -14.90
CA PRO A 19 14.08 0.30 -14.53
C PRO A 19 14.18 -0.43 -13.18
N LEU A 20 13.33 -0.08 -12.21
CA LEU A 20 13.28 -0.70 -10.90
C LEU A 20 12.77 -2.14 -10.99
N ILE A 21 11.68 -2.37 -11.73
CA ILE A 21 11.12 -3.71 -11.97
C ILE A 21 12.17 -4.62 -12.61
N ARG A 22 12.91 -4.13 -13.62
CA ARG A 22 13.99 -4.89 -14.26
C ARG A 22 15.14 -5.20 -13.29
N ALA A 23 15.50 -4.28 -12.41
CA ALA A 23 16.51 -4.53 -11.39
C ALA A 23 16.05 -5.61 -10.40
N LEU A 24 14.82 -5.53 -9.89
CA LEU A 24 14.22 -6.50 -8.98
C LEU A 24 14.13 -7.91 -9.62
N LEU A 25 13.78 -7.98 -10.90
CA LEU A 25 13.77 -9.24 -11.67
C LEU A 25 15.16 -9.88 -11.75
N ARG A 26 16.23 -9.11 -11.96
CA ARG A 26 17.60 -9.63 -12.01
C ARG A 26 18.07 -10.20 -10.68
N VAL A 27 17.67 -9.56 -9.58
CA VAL A 27 17.99 -10.00 -8.20
C VAL A 27 17.12 -11.19 -7.78
N GLY A 28 16.07 -11.51 -8.54
CA GLY A 28 15.17 -12.63 -8.24
C GLY A 28 14.16 -12.33 -7.13
N VAL A 29 13.91 -11.04 -6.85
CA VAL A 29 12.88 -10.63 -5.88
C VAL A 29 11.50 -11.05 -6.40
N THR A 30 10.66 -11.57 -5.52
CA THR A 30 9.29 -11.98 -5.87
C THR A 30 8.28 -10.88 -5.55
N ALA A 31 7.14 -10.86 -6.26
CA ALA A 31 6.05 -9.92 -5.99
C ALA A 31 5.62 -9.94 -4.51
N ASN A 32 5.42 -11.13 -3.94
CA ASN A 32 5.05 -11.31 -2.54
C ASN A 32 5.99 -10.62 -1.55
N VAL A 33 7.30 -10.59 -1.84
CA VAL A 33 8.28 -9.91 -0.97
C VAL A 33 8.09 -8.41 -1.03
N VAL A 34 7.83 -7.86 -2.23
CA VAL A 34 7.55 -6.43 -2.41
C VAL A 34 6.26 -6.04 -1.70
N THR A 35 5.20 -6.85 -1.79
CA THR A 35 3.95 -6.64 -1.04
C THR A 35 4.20 -6.54 0.46
N VAL A 36 4.90 -7.53 1.03
CA VAL A 36 5.19 -7.56 2.47
C VAL A 36 6.03 -6.36 2.92
N ILE A 37 7.06 -5.98 2.15
CA ILE A 37 7.89 -4.81 2.47
C ILE A 37 7.08 -3.52 2.39
N GLY A 38 6.20 -3.39 1.40
CA GLY A 38 5.27 -2.27 1.27
C GLY A 38 4.38 -2.14 2.50
N THR A 39 3.73 -3.23 2.92
CA THR A 39 2.89 -3.25 4.12
C THR A 39 3.67 -2.90 5.40
N LEU A 40 4.91 -3.40 5.54
CA LEU A 40 5.77 -3.01 6.65
C LEU A 40 6.09 -1.50 6.63
N GLY A 41 6.32 -0.93 5.45
CA GLY A 41 6.49 0.51 5.27
C GLY A 41 5.25 1.31 5.71
N VAL A 42 4.04 0.83 5.37
CA VAL A 42 2.79 1.40 5.90
C VAL A 42 2.76 1.34 7.42
N GLY A 43 3.15 0.23 8.04
CA GLY A 43 3.24 0.10 9.49
C GLY A 43 4.22 1.10 10.12
N VAL A 44 5.38 1.30 9.51
CA VAL A 44 6.35 2.32 9.95
C VAL A 44 5.73 3.71 9.89
N GLY A 45 5.08 4.08 8.79
CA GLY A 45 4.43 5.38 8.65
C GLY A 45 3.26 5.58 9.61
N ALA A 46 2.27 4.69 9.56
CA ALA A 46 1.05 4.76 10.35
C ALA A 46 1.32 4.56 11.85
N LEU A 47 1.78 3.37 12.24
CA LEU A 47 1.96 3.04 13.67
C LEU A 47 3.19 3.72 14.27
N GLY A 48 4.23 3.97 13.46
CA GLY A 48 5.45 4.63 13.91
C GLY A 48 5.33 6.16 13.94
N PHE A 49 5.00 6.81 12.83
CA PHE A 49 5.02 8.28 12.76
C PHE A 49 3.68 8.92 13.14
N ALA A 50 2.54 8.39 12.68
CA ALA A 50 1.25 9.04 12.91
C ALA A 50 0.87 9.07 14.39
N THR A 51 1.09 7.96 15.11
CA THR A 51 0.80 7.86 16.56
C THR A 51 1.61 8.84 17.42
N ARG A 52 2.78 9.28 16.92
CA ARG A 52 3.66 10.27 17.58
C ARG A 52 3.37 11.71 17.16
N GLY A 53 2.36 11.93 16.31
CA GLY A 53 1.96 13.25 15.82
C GLY A 53 2.74 13.75 14.61
N HIS A 54 3.64 12.94 14.03
CA HIS A 54 4.35 13.29 12.80
C HIS A 54 3.53 12.95 11.55
N LEU A 55 2.35 13.57 11.42
CA LEU A 55 1.36 13.21 10.38
C LEU A 55 1.90 13.42 8.95
N VAL A 56 2.66 14.48 8.68
CA VAL A 56 3.23 14.72 7.36
C VAL A 56 4.21 13.60 6.97
N ALA A 57 5.11 13.23 7.88
CA ALA A 57 6.05 12.14 7.65
C ALA A 57 5.32 10.80 7.47
N ALA A 58 4.30 10.54 8.29
CA ALA A 58 3.45 9.36 8.16
C ALA A 58 2.79 9.27 6.78
N VAL A 59 2.15 10.35 6.32
CA VAL A 59 1.49 10.41 5.01
C VAL A 59 2.48 10.17 3.88
N VAL A 60 3.66 10.79 3.92
CA VAL A 60 4.71 10.58 2.92
C VAL A 60 5.16 9.12 2.90
N ILE A 61 5.46 8.53 4.05
CA ILE A 61 5.94 7.13 4.14
C ILE A 61 4.85 6.16 3.68
N VAL A 62 3.61 6.31 4.16
CA VAL A 62 2.48 5.46 3.77
C VAL A 62 2.23 5.57 2.27
N THR A 63 2.26 6.78 1.71
CA THR A 63 2.05 7.00 0.27
C THR A 63 3.16 6.35 -0.56
N LEU A 64 4.43 6.54 -0.19
CA LEU A 64 5.55 5.90 -0.87
C LEU A 64 5.48 4.37 -0.77
N SER A 65 5.01 3.85 0.36
CA SER A 65 4.81 2.41 0.56
C SER A 65 3.64 1.88 -0.28
N ALA A 66 2.53 2.61 -0.37
CA ALA A 66 1.40 2.22 -1.21
C ALA A 66 1.76 2.17 -2.72
N LEU A 67 2.77 2.93 -3.17
CA LEU A 67 3.25 2.83 -4.55
C LEU A 67 3.92 1.48 -4.86
N THR A 68 4.32 0.69 -3.85
CA THR A 68 4.92 -0.64 -4.09
C THR A 68 3.93 -1.66 -4.63
N ASP A 69 2.62 -1.47 -4.42
CA ASP A 69 1.54 -2.27 -5.01
C ASP A 69 1.50 -2.18 -6.56
N VAL A 70 1.89 -1.02 -7.10
CA VAL A 70 2.05 -0.90 -8.56
C VAL A 70 3.23 -1.75 -9.04
N ILE A 71 4.28 -1.82 -8.22
CA ILE A 71 5.53 -2.53 -8.54
C ILE A 71 5.34 -4.04 -8.43
N ASP A 72 4.74 -4.55 -7.36
CA ASP A 72 4.56 -5.99 -7.16
C ASP A 72 3.59 -6.60 -8.20
N GLY A 73 2.52 -5.90 -8.56
CA GLY A 73 1.59 -6.32 -9.61
C GLY A 73 2.28 -6.34 -10.97
N ALA A 74 3.15 -5.37 -11.25
CA ALA A 74 3.96 -5.38 -12.47
C ALA A 74 5.00 -6.52 -12.46
N LEU A 75 5.61 -6.79 -11.31
CA LEU A 75 6.57 -7.88 -11.12
C LEU A 75 5.91 -9.25 -11.29
N ALA A 76 4.72 -9.46 -10.71
CA ALA A 76 3.94 -10.69 -10.85
C ALA A 76 3.57 -10.97 -12.32
N ARG A 77 3.16 -9.94 -13.06
CA ARG A 77 2.87 -10.03 -14.51
C ARG A 77 4.13 -10.38 -15.31
N ALA A 78 5.24 -9.69 -15.04
CA ALA A 78 6.51 -9.94 -15.72
C ALA A 78 7.05 -11.37 -15.46
N GLN A 79 6.87 -11.89 -14.25
CA GLN A 79 7.26 -13.25 -13.86
C GLN A 79 6.28 -14.34 -14.35
N ARG A 80 5.13 -13.96 -14.94
CA ARG A 80 4.00 -14.87 -15.22
C ARG A 80 3.56 -15.69 -13.99
N LYS A 81 3.69 -15.10 -12.79
CA LYS A 81 3.36 -15.71 -11.50
C LYS A 81 2.07 -15.14 -10.91
N THR A 82 1.04 -14.97 -11.73
CA THR A 82 -0.29 -14.54 -11.27
C THR A 82 -1.07 -15.74 -10.73
N GLY A 83 -0.78 -16.13 -9.49
CA GLY A 83 -1.42 -17.27 -8.81
C GLY A 83 -2.46 -16.84 -7.76
N LYS A 84 -3.35 -17.77 -7.38
CA LYS A 84 -4.39 -17.54 -6.34
C LYS A 84 -3.79 -17.09 -5.00
N PHE A 85 -2.63 -17.65 -4.63
CA PHE A 85 -1.95 -17.28 -3.39
C PHE A 85 -1.48 -15.81 -3.41
N GLY A 86 -0.88 -15.36 -4.52
CA GLY A 86 -0.43 -13.97 -4.63
C GLY A 86 -1.60 -13.00 -4.49
N ALA A 87 -2.71 -13.27 -5.17
CA ALA A 87 -3.92 -12.45 -5.05
C ALA A 87 -4.53 -12.47 -3.63
N LEU A 88 -4.46 -13.60 -2.93
CA LEU A 88 -4.89 -13.69 -1.53
C LEU A 88 -3.96 -12.88 -0.62
N LEU A 89 -2.65 -12.99 -0.82
CA LEU A 89 -1.66 -12.25 -0.05
C LEU A 89 -1.85 -10.75 -0.22
N ASP A 90 -1.96 -10.29 -1.47
CA ASP A 90 -2.19 -8.90 -1.88
C ASP A 90 -3.41 -8.30 -1.17
N SER A 91 -4.58 -8.90 -1.38
CA SER A 91 -5.82 -8.48 -0.72
C SER A 91 -5.79 -8.55 0.82
N THR A 92 -5.08 -9.53 1.39
CA THR A 92 -4.92 -9.62 2.85
C THR A 92 -4.03 -8.49 3.38
N MET A 93 -2.92 -8.22 2.68
CA MET A 93 -1.97 -7.18 3.05
C MET A 93 -2.55 -5.78 2.91
N ASP A 94 -3.41 -5.54 1.91
CA ASP A 94 -4.18 -4.30 1.78
C ASP A 94 -5.08 -4.06 2.98
N ARG A 95 -5.83 -5.08 3.41
CA ARG A 95 -6.69 -4.96 4.61
C ARG A 95 -5.88 -4.72 5.88
N ILE A 96 -4.70 -5.34 6.01
CA ILE A 96 -3.78 -5.08 7.12
C ILE A 96 -3.26 -3.64 7.06
N ALA A 97 -2.88 -3.15 5.88
CA ALA A 97 -2.42 -1.78 5.66
C ALA A 97 -3.49 -0.75 6.03
N ASP A 98 -4.71 -0.91 5.53
CA ASP A 98 -5.86 -0.06 5.87
C ASP A 98 -6.14 -0.09 7.37
N GLY A 99 -6.13 -1.28 7.96
CA GLY A 99 -6.28 -1.47 9.40
C GLY A 99 -5.24 -0.70 10.21
N MET A 100 -3.97 -0.75 9.82
CA MET A 100 -2.89 0.01 10.48
C MET A 100 -3.08 1.52 10.35
N VAL A 101 -3.47 2.01 9.18
CA VAL A 101 -3.73 3.43 8.95
C VAL A 101 -4.85 3.92 9.86
N PHE A 102 -6.03 3.30 9.80
CA PHE A 102 -7.17 3.73 10.62
C PHE A 102 -6.95 3.49 12.11
N ALA A 103 -6.28 2.41 12.52
CA ALA A 103 -5.92 2.19 13.93
C ALA A 103 -4.97 3.29 14.45
N SER A 104 -4.00 3.71 13.65
CA SER A 104 -3.10 4.81 14.03
C SER A 104 -3.83 6.14 14.20
N LEU A 105 -4.81 6.42 13.33
CA LEU A 105 -5.64 7.61 13.41
C LEU A 105 -6.59 7.56 14.62
N ALA A 106 -7.19 6.40 14.90
CA ALA A 106 -8.03 6.21 16.08
C ALA A 106 -7.22 6.47 17.36
N TYR A 107 -5.98 5.97 17.42
CA TYR A 107 -5.09 6.26 18.54
C TYR A 107 -4.70 7.74 18.63
N PHE A 108 -4.43 8.39 17.50
CA PHE A 108 -4.05 9.80 17.46
C PHE A 108 -5.19 10.72 17.91
N TYR A 109 -6.41 10.48 17.43
CA TYR A 109 -7.62 11.26 17.74
C TYR A 109 -8.42 10.72 18.94
N ARG A 110 -7.81 9.91 19.80
CA ARG A 110 -8.49 9.26 20.94
C ARG A 110 -9.19 10.23 21.90
N ASP A 111 -8.72 11.48 21.96
CA ASP A 111 -9.25 12.52 22.83
C ASP A 111 -10.35 13.39 22.14
N GLU A 112 -10.60 13.16 20.84
CA GLU A 112 -11.62 13.85 20.04
C GLU A 112 -12.74 12.88 19.64
N THR A 113 -13.73 12.71 20.52
CA THR A 113 -14.81 11.71 20.38
C THR A 113 -15.49 11.70 19.00
N PRO A 114 -15.88 12.83 18.39
CA PRO A 114 -16.53 12.80 17.07
C PRO A 114 -15.61 12.24 15.97
N THR A 115 -14.35 12.65 15.96
CA THR A 115 -13.35 12.21 14.99
C THR A 115 -13.00 10.73 15.20
N LEU A 116 -12.83 10.30 16.45
CA LEU A 116 -12.59 8.90 16.80
C LEU A 116 -13.73 8.00 16.30
N VAL A 117 -14.98 8.38 16.56
CA VAL A 117 -16.15 7.61 16.11
C VAL A 117 -16.17 7.52 14.58
N ALA A 118 -15.92 8.61 13.87
CA ALA A 118 -15.85 8.61 12.41
C ALA A 118 -14.76 7.66 11.88
N VAL A 119 -13.56 7.70 12.47
CA VAL A 119 -12.44 6.81 12.10
C VAL A 119 -12.78 5.34 12.36
N LEU A 120 -13.41 5.02 13.49
CA LEU A 120 -13.82 3.64 13.81
C LEU A 120 -14.91 3.14 12.86
N ILE A 121 -15.84 4.02 12.45
CA ILE A 121 -16.85 3.68 11.43
C ILE A 121 -16.15 3.36 10.10
N CYS A 122 -15.22 4.19 9.64
CA CYS A 122 -14.46 3.93 8.41
C CYS A 122 -13.69 2.61 8.48
N LEU A 123 -13.04 2.31 9.61
CA LEU A 123 -12.30 1.06 9.82
C LEU A 123 -13.19 -0.19 9.66
N VAL A 124 -14.42 -0.15 10.18
CA VAL A 124 -15.35 -1.29 10.14
C VAL A 124 -16.09 -1.38 8.81
N ALA A 125 -16.46 -0.24 8.22
CA ALA A 125 -17.22 -0.19 6.98
C ALA A 125 -16.40 -0.65 5.77
N GLY A 126 -15.08 -0.41 5.79
CA GLY A 126 -14.18 -0.74 4.68
C GLY A 126 -14.18 0.30 3.57
#